data_AF-A0A645DVV1-F1
#
_entry.id   AF-A0A645DVV1-F1
#
_cell.length_a   1.000
_cell.length_b   1.000
_cell.length_c   1.000
_cell.angle_alpha   90.00
_cell.angle_beta   90.00
_cell.angle_gamma   90.00
#
_symmetry.space_group_name_H-M   'P 1'
#
loop_
_entity.id
_entity.type
_entity.pdbx_description
1 polymer ?
#
loop_
_entity_poly.entity_id
_entity_poly.type
_entity_poly.pdbx_seq_one_letter_code
_entity_poly.pdbx_strand_id
1 'polypeptide(L)'
;MVSTFGILIGSEIYRWGLDGVHGVRLSAVQIDKERMYLIFGDKDQTMRVELLHGMPHKQTVVEAAQKLWHETGVRAEISDW
;
A
#
# COMPACT_ATOMS: atom_id res chain seq x y z
N MET A 1 -13.87 1.97 0.69
CA MET A 1 -13.42 3.19 0.00
C MET A 1 -11.98 3.43 0.44
N VAL A 2 -11.00 3.28 -0.45
CA VAL A 2 -9.59 3.59 -0.13
C VAL A 2 -9.48 5.10 -0.18
N SER A 3 -9.37 5.73 0.99
CA SER A 3 -9.05 7.15 1.07
C SER A 3 -7.54 7.29 1.01
N THR A 4 -7.06 8.34 0.37
CA THR A 4 -5.65 8.65 0.11
C THR A 4 -4.75 8.62 1.36
N PHE A 5 -5.31 8.56 2.57
CA PHE A 5 -4.58 8.54 3.85
C PHE A 5 -4.75 7.27 4.67
N GLY A 6 -5.47 6.25 4.17
CA GLY A 6 -5.59 4.97 4.88
C GLY A 6 -6.54 3.94 4.29
N ILE A 7 -6.39 2.69 4.72
CA ILE A 7 -7.39 1.64 4.46
C ILE A 7 -8.44 1.69 5.56
N LEU A 8 -9.70 1.67 5.15
CA LEU A 8 -10.78 1.24 6.03
C LEU A 8 -10.93 -0.28 5.94
N ILE A 9 -10.50 -1.03 6.98
CA ILE A 9 -10.84 -2.46 7.13
C ILE A 9 -11.86 -2.54 8.26
N GLY A 10 -13.10 -2.93 7.94
CA GLY A 10 -14.21 -2.84 8.89
C GLY A 10 -14.51 -1.39 9.29
N SER A 11 -14.34 -1.04 10.57
CA SER A 11 -14.50 0.32 11.10
C SER A 11 -13.18 1.01 11.45
N GLU A 12 -12.03 0.39 11.15
CA GLU A 12 -10.72 0.93 11.52
C GLU A 12 -10.02 1.59 10.33
N ILE A 13 -9.46 2.77 10.56
CA ILE A 13 -8.66 3.52 9.58
C ILE A 13 -7.18 3.29 9.87
N TYR A 14 -6.50 2.61 8.97
CA TYR A 14 -5.06 2.36 9.04
C TYR A 14 -4.30 3.42 8.25
N ARG A 15 -3.49 4.24 8.92
CA ARG A 15 -2.72 5.31 8.28
C ARG A 15 -1.37 4.79 7.76
N TRP A 16 -1.01 5.22 6.56
CA TRP A 16 0.31 4.97 5.96
C TRP A 16 1.34 5.94 6.56
N GLY A 17 2.51 5.46 6.99
CA GLY A 17 3.59 6.37 7.45
C GLY A 17 4.40 5.88 8.65
N LEU A 18 5.06 6.81 9.33
CA LEU A 18 6.02 6.60 10.42
C LEU A 18 5.53 5.68 11.55
N ASP A 19 4.23 5.70 11.85
CA ASP A 19 3.61 4.85 12.88
C ASP A 19 2.94 3.59 12.31
N GLY A 20 2.75 3.51 10.98
CA GLY A 20 2.14 2.40 10.26
C GLY A 20 0.94 1.72 10.93
N VAL A 21 0.81 0.40 10.76
CA VAL A 21 -0.24 -0.39 11.41
C VAL A 21 0.31 -0.91 12.74
N HIS A 22 -0.36 -0.62 13.86
CA HIS A 22 0.08 -1.02 15.20
C HIS A 22 1.51 -0.59 15.61
N GLY A 23 2.03 0.53 15.07
CA GLY A 23 3.41 0.97 15.33
C GLY A 23 4.44 0.40 14.35
N VAL A 24 4.00 -0.44 13.40
CA VAL A 24 4.87 -1.18 12.49
C VAL A 24 4.94 -0.49 11.13
N ARG A 25 6.15 -0.07 10.73
CA ARG A 25 6.40 0.71 9.50
C ARG A 25 6.15 -0.10 8.23
N LEU A 26 5.64 0.56 7.18
CA LEU A 26 5.57 0.00 5.83
C LEU A 26 6.99 -0.25 5.27
N SER A 27 7.26 -1.46 4.81
CA SER A 27 8.58 -1.88 4.32
C SER A 27 8.60 -2.22 2.83
N ALA A 28 7.49 -2.69 2.27
CA ALA A 28 7.38 -2.95 0.83
C ALA A 28 5.95 -2.77 0.32
N VAL A 29 5.86 -2.44 -0.97
CA VAL A 29 4.59 -2.31 -1.70
C VAL A 29 4.70 -3.06 -3.02
N GLN A 30 3.67 -3.84 -3.34
CA GLN A 30 3.53 -4.51 -4.63
C GLN A 30 2.17 -4.17 -5.23
N ILE A 31 2.12 -3.94 -6.53
CA ILE A 31 0.88 -3.64 -7.25
C ILE A 31 0.83 -4.51 -8.51
N ASP A 32 -0.19 -5.35 -8.60
CA ASP A 32 -0.53 -6.10 -9.80
C ASP A 32 -1.76 -5.50 -10.50
N LYS A 33 -2.31 -6.18 -11.50
CA LYS A 33 -3.45 -5.67 -12.28
C LYS A 33 -4.75 -5.52 -11.47
N GLU A 34 -4.91 -6.30 -10.41
CA GLU A 34 -6.15 -6.37 -9.63
C GLU A 34 -5.96 -5.98 -8.17
N ARG A 35 -4.73 -6.10 -7.66
CA ARG A 35 -4.42 -6.05 -6.24
C ARG A 35 -3.21 -5.18 -5.92
N MET A 36 -3.26 -4.59 -4.75
CA MET A 36 -2.13 -3.94 -4.10
C MET A 36 -1.85 -4.66 -2.77
N TYR A 37 -0.58 -4.95 -2.54
CA TYR A 37 -0.10 -5.58 -1.31
C TYR A 37 0.83 -4.63 -0.56
N LEU A 38 0.54 -4.47 0.72
CA LEU A 38 1.21 -3.53 1.60
C LEU A 38 1.81 -4.33 2.74
N ILE A 39 3.13 -4.37 2.78
CA ILE A 39 3.90 -5.20 3.69
C ILE A 39 4.46 -4.28 4.78
N PHE A 40 4.07 -4.57 6.01
CA PHE A 40 4.50 -3.86 7.19
C PHE A 40 5.45 -4.72 8.00
N GLY A 41 6.45 -4.09 8.61
CA GLY A 41 7.37 -4.72 9.54
C GLY A 41 8.75 -4.91 8.97
N ASP A 42 9.55 -5.68 9.68
CA ASP A 42 10.95 -5.92 9.38
C ASP A 42 11.20 -7.40 9.06
N LYS A 43 12.47 -7.83 9.15
CA LYS A 43 12.85 -9.20 8.82
C LYS A 43 12.33 -10.23 9.82
N ASP A 44 11.95 -9.80 11.02
CA ASP A 44 11.60 -10.68 12.13
C ASP A 44 10.07 -10.81 12.26
N GLN A 45 9.32 -9.77 11.90
CA GLN A 45 7.86 -9.82 11.86
C GLN A 45 7.29 -9.03 10.68
N THR A 46 6.59 -9.71 9.78
CA THR A 46 5.89 -9.08 8.65
C THR A 46 4.39 -9.30 8.72
N MET A 47 3.62 -8.25 8.47
CA MET A 47 2.18 -8.31 8.20
C MET A 47 1.91 -7.87 6.76
N ARG A 48 1.11 -8.64 6.02
CA ARG A 48 0.69 -8.29 4.66
C ARG A 48 -0.78 -7.90 4.67
N VAL A 49 -1.06 -6.72 4.14
CA VAL A 49 -2.43 -6.27 3.86
C VAL A 49 -2.66 -6.33 2.36
N GLU A 50 -3.78 -6.91 1.96
CA GLU A 50 -4.17 -7.07 0.56
C GLU A 50 -5.39 -6.21 0.25
N LEU A 51 -5.29 -5.46 -0.83
CA LEU A 51 -6.34 -4.57 -1.34
C LEU A 51 -6.69 -4.95 -2.76
N LEU A 52 -7.97 -5.18 -3.03
CA LEU A 52 -8.48 -5.14 -4.39
C LEU A 52 -8.56 -3.69 -4.87
N HIS A 53 -8.09 -3.41 -6.08
CA HIS A 53 -8.22 -2.10 -6.71
C HIS A 53 -8.91 -2.19 -8.07
N GLY A 54 -9.75 -1.19 -8.35
CA GLY A 54 -10.44 -1.07 -9.63
C GLY A 54 -9.70 -0.20 -10.65
N MET A 55 -8.39 0.00 -10.51
CA MET A 55 -7.60 0.85 -11.42
C MET A 55 -7.49 0.15 -12.79
N PRO A 56 -8.14 0.66 -13.86
CA PRO A 56 -8.25 -0.07 -15.12
C PRO A 56 -7.08 0.21 -16.08
N HIS A 57 -6.28 1.24 -15.80
CA HIS A 57 -5.20 1.70 -16.66
C HIS A 57 -3.88 1.71 -15.90
N LYS A 58 -2.82 1.25 -16.57
CA LYS A 58 -1.45 1.22 -16.02
C LYS A 58 -0.98 2.58 -15.54
N GLN A 59 -1.37 3.65 -16.24
CA GLN A 59 -1.05 5.02 -15.87
C GLN A 59 -1.59 5.40 -14.49
N THR A 60 -2.81 4.98 -14.15
CA THR A 60 -3.41 5.21 -12.83
C THR A 60 -2.63 4.49 -11.74
N VAL A 61 -2.12 3.29 -12.02
CA VAL A 61 -1.26 2.54 -11.09
C VAL A 61 0.09 3.23 -10.90
N VAL A 62 0.71 3.73 -11.97
CA VAL A 62 1.97 4.48 -11.88
C VAL A 62 1.80 5.75 -11.05
N GLU A 63 0.71 6.49 -11.24
CA GLU A 63 0.41 7.69 -10.45
C GLU A 63 0.17 7.37 -8.97
N ALA A 64 -0.53 6.27 -8.68
CA ALA A 64 -0.71 5.79 -7.31
C ALA A 64 0.62 5.39 -6.66
N ALA A 65 1.49 4.69 -7.40
CA ALA A 65 2.82 4.30 -6.94
C ALA A 65 3.72 5.51 -6.66
N GLN A 66 3.66 6.55 -7.50
CA GLN A 66 4.40 7.80 -7.29
C GLN A 66 3.94 8.50 -6.01
N LYS A 67 2.63 8.64 -5.81
CA LYS A 67 2.08 9.24 -4.58
C LYS A 67 2.50 8.47 -3.33
N LEU A 68 2.37 7.14 -3.36
CA LEU A 68 2.83 6.27 -2.27
C LEU A 68 4.31 6.48 -1.95
N TRP A 69 5.16 6.60 -2.98
CA TRP A 69 6.58 6.83 -2.76
C TRP A 69 6.85 8.19 -2.11
N HIS A 70 6.18 9.25 -2.57
CA HIS A 70 6.31 10.58 -1.97
C HIS A 70 5.87 10.63 -0.51
N GLU A 71 4.83 9.87 -0.15
CA GLU A 71 4.25 9.88 1.19
C GLU A 71 4.96 8.96 2.18
N THR A 72 5.43 7.79 1.72
CA THR A 72 5.97 6.74 2.59
C THR A 72 7.49 6.56 2.48
N GLY A 73 8.10 7.09 1.41
CA GLY A 73 9.48 6.80 1.04
C GLY A 73 9.70 5.39 0.49
N VAL A 74 8.66 4.55 0.42
CA VAL A 74 8.73 3.18 -0.10
C VAL A 74 8.31 3.15 -1.57
N ARG A 75 9.16 2.58 -2.43
CA ARG A 75 8.83 2.39 -3.84
C ARG A 75 7.97 1.15 -4.02
N ALA A 76 6.92 1.28 -4.82
CA ALA A 76 6.11 0.14 -5.21
C ALA A 76 6.73 -0.62 -6.38
N GLU A 77 6.74 -1.95 -6.27
CA GLU A 77 7.01 -2.84 -7.39
C GLU A 77 5.71 -3.05 -8.17
N ILE A 78 5.73 -2.76 -9.47
CA ILE A 78 4.57 -2.95 -10.35
C ILE A 78 4.85 -4.19 -11.21
N SER A 79 4.00 -5.21 -11.09
CA SER A 79 4.09 -6.47 -11.82
C SER A 79 2.83 -6.73 -12.65
N ASP A 80 2.96 -7.53 -13.70
CA ASP A 80 1.81 -8.09 -14.45
C ASP A 80 0.81 -7.05 -15.00
N TRP A 81 1.34 -5.93 -15.51
CA TRP A 81 0.58 -4.76 -16.02
C TRP A 81 0.81 -4.45 -17.49
#